data_AF-A0A245ZTW3-F1
#
_entry.id   AF-A0A245ZTW3-F1
#
_cell.length_a   1.000
_cell.length_b   1.000
_cell.length_c   1.000
_cell.angle_alpha   90.00
_cell.angle_beta   90.00
_cell.angle_gamma   90.00
#
_symmetry.space_group_name_H-M   'P 1'
#
loop_
_entity.id
_entity.type
_entity.pdbx_description
1 polymer ?
#
loop_
_entity_poly.entity_id
_entity_poly.type
_entity_poly.pdbx_seq_one_letter_code
_entity_poly.pdbx_strand_id
1 'polypeptide(L)'
;MLPFATEFPVKQSNNKAAFAAEVFAWLRGMRHSQILAASSERELDGENVFLTAKGGEELRMRELRRGDDWDAIGFRHDMPDEQGRIWRTEAVLKRSLEQSGDDVVRLRTQCLAARPGAVLQSPKKPYLIKGLLKGSWGGIDGQIEVCDEPLWLEDSAEDLDLAEAIISGTGSQWLPIVYISAIGFEEWRLSENEIEKLAYDLGGVAHVVVEPSRTFSFKLRDVSDGKNIYGAR
;
A
#
# COMPACT_ATOMS: atom_id res chain seq x y z
N MET A 1 15.45 -15.11 -3.35
CA MET A 1 14.59 -14.11 -4.01
C MET A 1 13.53 -13.65 -3.04
N LEU A 2 13.33 -12.35 -2.88
CA LEU A 2 12.36 -11.83 -1.94
C LEU A 2 11.03 -11.55 -2.64
N PRO A 3 9.89 -12.00 -2.07
CA PRO A 3 8.59 -11.56 -2.52
C PRO A 3 8.42 -10.06 -2.23
N PHE A 4 7.52 -9.40 -2.95
CA PHE A 4 7.01 -8.10 -2.55
C PHE A 4 5.88 -8.34 -1.55
N ALA A 5 5.86 -7.61 -0.44
CA ALA A 5 4.76 -7.63 0.51
C ALA A 5 4.62 -6.25 1.15
N THR A 6 3.38 -5.85 1.43
CA THR A 6 3.07 -4.65 2.20
C THR A 6 1.75 -4.84 2.95
N GLU A 7 1.58 -4.08 4.02
CA GLU A 7 0.38 -4.03 4.83
C GLU A 7 0.15 -2.60 5.31
N PHE A 8 -1.08 -2.10 5.18
CA PHE A 8 -1.42 -0.75 5.62
C PHE A 8 -2.91 -0.63 5.97
N PRO A 9 -3.26 0.33 6.84
CA PRO A 9 -4.66 0.61 7.16
C PRO A 9 -5.39 1.21 5.96
N VAL A 10 -6.66 0.84 5.83
CA VAL A 10 -7.59 1.34 4.83
C VAL A 10 -8.91 1.73 5.48
N LYS A 11 -9.51 2.83 5.01
CA LYS A 11 -10.83 3.28 5.48
C LYS A 11 -11.85 2.17 5.35
N GLN A 12 -12.68 2.04 6.38
CA GLN A 12 -13.79 1.08 6.35
C GLN A 12 -14.75 1.39 5.20
N SER A 13 -15.14 0.35 4.47
CA SER A 13 -16.21 0.43 3.47
C SER A 13 -17.42 -0.37 3.91
N ASN A 14 -18.59 0.29 3.90
CA ASN A 14 -19.88 -0.37 4.12
C ASN A 14 -20.29 -1.25 2.94
N ASN A 15 -19.68 -1.04 1.77
CA ASN A 15 -19.94 -1.84 0.58
C ASN A 15 -18.93 -2.99 0.49
N LYS A 16 -19.35 -4.19 0.87
CA LYS A 16 -18.52 -5.42 0.78
C LYS A 16 -17.97 -5.70 -0.62
N ALA A 17 -18.69 -5.29 -1.67
CA ALA A 17 -18.28 -5.52 -3.05
C ALA A 17 -17.23 -4.50 -3.52
N ALA A 18 -16.97 -3.43 -2.76
CA ALA A 18 -16.04 -2.38 -3.16
C ALA A 18 -14.62 -2.93 -3.35
N PHE A 19 -14.14 -3.76 -2.42
CA PHE A 19 -12.79 -4.33 -2.54
C PHE A 19 -12.67 -5.27 -3.73
N ALA A 20 -13.69 -6.11 -3.97
CA ALA A 20 -13.72 -6.98 -5.13
C ALA A 20 -13.75 -6.19 -6.44
N ALA A 21 -14.49 -5.06 -6.47
CA ALA A 21 -14.53 -4.17 -7.62
C ALA A 21 -13.14 -3.58 -7.95
N GLU A 22 -12.35 -3.20 -6.94
CA GLU A 22 -10.96 -2.73 -7.14
C GLU A 22 -10.06 -3.83 -7.73
N VAL A 23 -10.19 -5.06 -7.24
CA VAL A 23 -9.47 -6.22 -7.79
C VAL A 23 -9.84 -6.44 -9.26
N PHE A 24 -11.13 -6.41 -9.59
CA PHE A 24 -11.58 -6.56 -10.97
C PHE A 24 -11.14 -5.39 -11.86
N ALA A 25 -11.17 -4.15 -11.37
CA ALA A 25 -10.69 -2.98 -12.09
C ALA A 25 -9.19 -3.12 -12.41
N TRP A 26 -8.39 -3.54 -11.43
CA TRP A 26 -6.97 -3.82 -11.62
C TRP A 26 -6.74 -4.92 -12.67
N LEU A 27 -7.44 -6.04 -12.58
CA LEU A 27 -7.33 -7.15 -13.54
C LEU A 27 -7.71 -6.73 -14.97
N ARG A 28 -8.77 -5.92 -15.14
CA ARG A 28 -9.15 -5.36 -16.46
C ARG A 28 -8.06 -4.47 -17.05
N GLY A 29 -7.27 -3.80 -16.22
CA GLY A 29 -6.13 -2.99 -16.64
C GLY A 29 -4.89 -3.80 -17.02
N MET A 30 -4.83 -5.11 -16.72
CA MET A 30 -3.66 -5.94 -17.02
C MET A 30 -3.67 -6.42 -18.47
N ARG A 31 -2.70 -5.95 -19.28
CA ARG A 31 -2.60 -6.25 -20.72
C ARG A 31 -2.61 -7.74 -21.08
N HIS A 32 -2.04 -8.59 -20.22
CA HIS A 32 -1.89 -10.02 -20.48
C HIS A 32 -2.90 -10.89 -19.72
N SER A 33 -3.79 -10.29 -18.93
CA SER A 33 -4.85 -11.02 -18.25
C SER A 33 -5.99 -11.33 -19.21
N GLN A 34 -6.47 -12.56 -19.18
CA GLN A 34 -7.65 -13.04 -19.90
C GLN A 34 -8.72 -13.56 -18.92
N ILE A 35 -8.45 -13.54 -17.61
CA ILE A 35 -9.31 -14.15 -16.58
C ILE A 35 -10.73 -13.60 -16.58
N LEU A 36 -10.89 -12.30 -16.89
CA LEU A 36 -12.20 -11.65 -16.95
C LEU A 36 -12.84 -11.70 -18.35
N ALA A 37 -12.10 -12.12 -19.38
CA ALA A 37 -12.66 -12.32 -20.72
C ALA A 37 -13.50 -13.61 -20.81
N ALA A 38 -13.28 -14.55 -19.87
CA ALA A 38 -13.94 -15.84 -19.84
C ALA A 38 -15.11 -15.94 -18.83
N SER A 39 -15.32 -14.92 -17.99
CA SER A 39 -16.31 -14.97 -16.90
C SER A 39 -17.71 -14.55 -17.35
N SER A 40 -18.71 -15.38 -17.02
CA SER A 40 -20.11 -14.94 -16.98
C SER A 40 -20.32 -14.08 -15.72
N GLU A 41 -21.11 -13.01 -15.80
CA GLU A 41 -21.36 -12.08 -14.67
C GLU A 41 -21.86 -12.80 -13.40
N ARG A 42 -22.46 -13.99 -13.54
CA ARG A 42 -22.97 -14.81 -12.41
C ARG A 42 -21.89 -15.46 -11.56
N GLU A 43 -20.69 -15.71 -12.08
CA GLU A 43 -19.58 -16.31 -11.31
C GLU A 43 -18.81 -15.29 -10.46
N LEU A 44 -19.03 -13.99 -10.71
CA LEU A 44 -18.36 -12.87 -10.03
C LEU A 44 -19.11 -12.37 -8.79
N ASP A 45 -20.38 -12.74 -8.62
CA ASP A 45 -21.29 -12.15 -7.62
C ASP A 45 -21.54 -13.09 -6.41
N GLY A 46 -20.54 -13.90 -6.04
CA GLY A 46 -20.64 -14.88 -4.96
C GLY A 46 -19.58 -14.71 -3.86
N GLU A 47 -19.86 -15.26 -2.67
CA GLU A 47 -18.89 -15.38 -1.55
C GLU A 47 -17.59 -16.10 -1.94
N ASN A 48 -17.66 -16.86 -3.04
CA ASN A 48 -16.60 -17.70 -3.55
C ASN A 48 -16.51 -17.51 -5.07
N VAL A 49 -15.47 -16.81 -5.53
CA VAL A 49 -15.16 -16.67 -6.95
C VAL A 49 -14.05 -17.66 -7.28
N PHE A 50 -14.23 -18.46 -8.32
CA PHE A 50 -13.16 -19.26 -8.90
C PHE A 50 -13.25 -19.24 -10.42
N LEU A 51 -12.27 -18.61 -11.06
CA LEU A 51 -12.16 -18.49 -12.50
C LEU A 51 -10.88 -19.14 -12.99
N THR A 52 -10.92 -19.70 -14.19
CA THR A 52 -9.75 -20.25 -14.87
C THR A 52 -9.81 -19.88 -16.35
N ALA A 53 -8.77 -19.24 -16.87
CA ALA A 53 -8.65 -18.94 -18.30
C ALA A 53 -7.94 -20.10 -19.03
N LYS A 54 -8.09 -20.15 -20.36
CA LYS A 54 -7.47 -21.19 -21.22
C LYS A 54 -5.93 -21.26 -21.10
N GLY A 55 -5.28 -20.18 -20.67
CA GLY A 55 -3.84 -20.11 -20.45
C GLY A 55 -3.35 -20.60 -19.08
N GLY A 56 -4.23 -21.14 -18.23
CA GLY A 56 -3.90 -21.55 -16.86
C GLY A 56 -3.82 -20.39 -15.86
N GLU A 57 -4.24 -19.19 -16.28
CA GLU A 57 -4.48 -18.07 -15.37
C GLU A 57 -5.66 -18.40 -14.46
N GLU A 58 -5.53 -18.13 -13.17
CA GLU A 58 -6.56 -18.42 -12.16
C GLU A 58 -6.84 -17.19 -11.31
N LEU A 59 -8.12 -16.98 -10.96
CA LEU A 59 -8.53 -16.07 -9.91
C LEU A 59 -9.37 -16.83 -8.89
N ARG A 60 -9.00 -16.69 -7.62
CA ARG A 60 -9.75 -17.20 -6.48
C ARG A 60 -10.09 -16.03 -5.59
N MET A 61 -11.34 -15.89 -5.18
CA MET A 61 -11.74 -14.95 -4.13
C MET A 61 -12.60 -15.68 -3.11
N ARG A 62 -12.40 -15.35 -1.83
CA ARG A 62 -13.11 -15.99 -0.73
C ARG A 62 -13.43 -14.95 0.34
N GLU A 63 -14.67 -15.00 0.81
CA GLU A 63 -15.12 -14.28 1.99
C GLU A 63 -14.99 -15.18 3.23
N LEU A 64 -14.48 -14.63 4.32
CA LEU A 64 -14.54 -15.23 5.65
C LEU A 64 -15.66 -14.54 6.41
N ARG A 65 -16.64 -15.31 6.87
CA ARG A 65 -17.83 -14.80 7.59
C ARG A 65 -17.78 -15.13 9.09
N ARG A 66 -18.35 -14.25 9.90
CA ARG A 66 -18.63 -14.45 11.32
C ARG A 66 -20.09 -14.06 11.59
N GLY A 67 -20.95 -15.07 11.74
CA GLY A 67 -22.39 -14.83 11.82
C GLY A 67 -22.92 -14.24 10.52
N ASP A 68 -23.68 -13.15 10.60
CA ASP A 68 -24.26 -12.50 9.42
C ASP A 68 -23.28 -11.52 8.73
N ASP A 69 -22.19 -11.13 9.40
CA ASP A 69 -21.16 -10.21 8.90
C ASP A 69 -19.95 -10.94 8.28
N TRP A 70 -19.15 -10.19 7.52
CA TRP A 70 -17.86 -10.64 7.01
C TRP A 70 -16.71 -10.13 7.89
N ASP A 71 -15.71 -10.98 8.09
CA ASP A 71 -14.48 -10.71 8.84
C ASP A 71 -13.30 -10.37 7.91
N ALA A 72 -13.21 -11.04 6.76
CA ALA A 72 -12.17 -10.78 5.78
C ALA A 72 -12.60 -11.16 4.35
N ILE A 73 -12.00 -10.51 3.36
CA ILE A 73 -12.12 -10.86 1.95
C ILE A 73 -10.71 -11.06 1.39
N GLY A 74 -10.44 -12.25 0.85
CA GLY A 74 -9.15 -12.58 0.27
C GLY A 74 -9.26 -12.89 -1.21
N PHE A 75 -8.20 -12.57 -1.97
CA PHE A 75 -8.04 -13.09 -3.32
C PHE A 75 -6.63 -13.65 -3.57
N ARG A 76 -6.56 -14.53 -4.56
CA ARG A 76 -5.33 -15.00 -5.21
C ARG A 76 -5.52 -14.95 -6.71
N HIS A 77 -4.61 -14.29 -7.40
CA HIS A 77 -4.49 -14.29 -8.85
C HIS A 77 -3.16 -14.93 -9.24
N ASP A 78 -3.23 -16.01 -10.02
CA ASP A 78 -2.06 -16.72 -10.55
C ASP A 78 -2.01 -16.52 -12.06
N MET A 79 -0.89 -16.01 -12.56
CA MET A 79 -0.66 -15.75 -13.98
C MET A 79 0.61 -16.48 -14.44
N PRO A 80 0.46 -17.64 -15.11
CA PRO A 80 1.59 -18.35 -15.70
C PRO A 80 2.26 -17.55 -16.83
N ASP A 81 3.53 -17.84 -17.10
CA ASP A 81 4.23 -17.33 -18.27
C ASP A 81 4.98 -18.42 -19.06
N GLU A 82 5.49 -18.01 -20.23
CA GLU A 82 6.20 -18.91 -21.15
C GLU A 82 7.55 -19.39 -20.60
N GLN A 83 8.11 -18.71 -19.59
CA GLN A 83 9.37 -19.10 -18.96
C GLN A 83 9.18 -20.16 -17.85
N GLY A 84 7.97 -20.71 -17.73
CA GLY A 84 7.65 -21.74 -16.75
C GLY A 84 7.53 -21.19 -15.33
N ARG A 85 7.14 -19.92 -15.20
CA ARG A 85 6.91 -19.25 -13.91
C ARG A 85 5.41 -19.03 -13.69
N ILE A 86 5.04 -18.82 -12.45
CA ILE A 86 3.72 -18.31 -12.04
C ILE A 86 3.93 -17.01 -11.29
N TRP A 87 3.33 -15.94 -11.79
CA TRP A 87 3.23 -14.67 -11.10
C TRP A 87 1.99 -14.69 -10.22
N ARG A 88 2.19 -14.79 -8.91
CA ARG A 88 1.11 -14.83 -7.92
C ARG A 88 0.95 -13.47 -7.26
N THR A 89 -0.25 -12.93 -7.27
CA THR A 89 -0.65 -11.78 -6.44
C THR A 89 -1.76 -12.21 -5.49
N GLU A 90 -1.59 -11.91 -4.21
CA GLU A 90 -2.56 -12.22 -3.17
C GLU A 90 -2.83 -10.96 -2.37
N ALA A 91 -4.08 -10.78 -1.94
CA ALA A 91 -4.42 -9.80 -0.93
C ALA A 91 -5.47 -10.32 0.02
N VAL A 92 -5.46 -9.80 1.25
CA VAL A 92 -6.52 -9.98 2.23
C VAL A 92 -6.89 -8.60 2.77
N LEU A 93 -8.15 -8.22 2.62
CA LEU A 93 -8.77 -7.15 3.37
C LEU A 93 -9.36 -7.76 4.64
N LYS A 94 -8.93 -7.29 5.81
CA LYS A 94 -9.44 -7.74 7.10
C LYS A 94 -10.13 -6.60 7.80
N ARG A 95 -11.34 -6.86 8.29
CA ARG A 95 -12.12 -5.88 9.03
C ARG A 95 -11.54 -5.63 10.42
N SER A 96 -11.52 -4.37 10.85
CA SER A 96 -11.17 -4.03 12.23
C SER A 96 -12.23 -4.56 13.20
N LEU A 97 -11.79 -5.01 14.38
CA LEU A 97 -12.71 -5.39 15.46
C LEU A 97 -13.29 -4.16 16.18
N GLU A 98 -12.68 -2.99 16.00
CA GLU A 98 -13.13 -1.73 16.58
C GLU A 98 -14.06 -1.02 15.59
N GLN A 99 -15.23 -0.59 16.05
CA GLN A 99 -16.26 0.04 15.20
C GLN A 99 -15.80 1.34 14.52
N SER A 100 -14.74 1.97 15.01
CA SER A 100 -14.14 3.20 14.47
C SER A 100 -12.71 3.00 13.94
N GLY A 101 -12.18 1.78 13.94
CA GLY A 101 -10.82 1.51 13.51
C GLY A 101 -10.75 1.20 12.02
N ASP A 102 -9.73 1.66 11.33
CA ASP A 102 -9.52 1.33 9.93
C ASP A 102 -9.31 -0.18 9.71
N ASP A 103 -9.84 -0.67 8.60
CA ASP A 103 -9.58 -2.03 8.13
C ASP A 103 -8.11 -2.15 7.73
N VAL A 104 -7.59 -3.37 7.55
CA VAL A 104 -6.19 -3.57 7.14
C VAL A 104 -6.16 -4.38 5.87
N VAL A 105 -5.44 -3.87 4.86
CA VAL A 105 -5.15 -4.61 3.64
C VAL A 105 -3.72 -5.12 3.68
N ARG A 106 -3.56 -6.42 3.43
CA ARG A 106 -2.26 -7.07 3.29
C ARG A 106 -2.12 -7.59 1.86
N LEU A 107 -1.06 -7.18 1.16
CA LEU A 107 -0.76 -7.63 -0.20
C LEU A 107 0.57 -8.36 -0.27
N ARG A 108 0.63 -9.34 -1.16
CA ARG A 108 1.86 -10.05 -1.51
C ARG A 108 1.91 -10.37 -2.99
N THR A 109 3.08 -10.19 -3.60
CA THR A 109 3.35 -10.65 -4.96
C THR A 109 4.59 -11.55 -4.96
N GLN A 110 4.55 -12.63 -5.74
CA GLN A 110 5.61 -13.64 -5.83
C GLN A 110 5.82 -14.10 -7.27
N CYS A 111 7.06 -14.51 -7.58
CA CYS A 111 7.40 -15.26 -8.78
C CYS A 111 7.75 -16.69 -8.37
N LEU A 112 6.96 -17.67 -8.81
CA LEU A 112 7.08 -19.08 -8.44
C LEU A 112 7.55 -19.90 -9.64
N ALA A 113 8.36 -20.94 -9.42
CA ALA A 113 8.78 -21.85 -10.48
C ALA A 113 7.69 -22.92 -10.67
N ALA A 114 7.09 -22.98 -11.86
CA ALA A 114 6.16 -24.04 -12.23
C ALA A 114 6.87 -25.20 -12.94
N ARG A 115 8.07 -24.97 -13.47
CA ARG A 115 8.90 -25.98 -14.14
C ARG A 115 10.33 -25.98 -13.60
N PRO A 116 11.03 -27.12 -13.60
CA PRO A 116 12.45 -27.17 -13.32
C PRO A 116 13.23 -26.23 -14.25
N GLY A 117 14.23 -25.52 -13.71
CA GLY A 117 15.07 -24.60 -14.48
C GLY A 117 14.47 -23.21 -14.72
N ALA A 118 13.26 -22.92 -14.24
CA ALA A 118 12.68 -21.58 -14.34
C ALA A 118 13.51 -20.54 -13.55
N VAL A 119 13.92 -19.46 -14.22
CA VAL A 119 14.68 -18.36 -13.61
C VAL A 119 13.70 -17.38 -12.96
N LEU A 120 13.65 -17.40 -11.63
CA LEU A 120 12.76 -16.54 -10.86
C LEU A 120 13.18 -15.06 -10.99
N GLN A 121 12.21 -14.15 -10.85
CA GLN A 121 12.43 -12.70 -10.85
C GLN A 121 11.75 -12.01 -9.65
N SER A 122 12.38 -10.96 -9.11
CA SER A 122 11.77 -10.20 -8.02
C SER A 122 10.51 -9.49 -8.53
N PRO A 123 9.35 -9.73 -7.92
CA PRO A 123 8.11 -9.10 -8.34
C PRO A 123 8.11 -7.61 -8.01
N LYS A 124 7.39 -6.84 -8.83
CA LYS A 124 7.17 -5.41 -8.62
C LYS A 124 5.93 -5.19 -7.74
N LYS A 125 5.85 -4.01 -7.13
CA LYS A 125 4.64 -3.49 -6.48
C LYS A 125 3.45 -3.58 -7.45
N PRO A 126 2.37 -4.31 -7.11
CA PRO A 126 1.21 -4.41 -7.99
C PRO A 126 0.49 -3.06 -8.10
N TYR A 127 0.00 -2.75 -9.31
CA TYR A 127 -0.79 -1.52 -9.56
C TYR A 127 -2.08 -1.45 -8.75
N LEU A 128 -2.56 -2.58 -8.22
CA LEU A 128 -3.70 -2.62 -7.30
C LEU A 128 -3.52 -1.66 -6.11
N ILE A 129 -2.32 -1.54 -5.53
CA ILE A 129 -2.07 -0.61 -4.41
C ILE A 129 -2.34 0.83 -4.85
N LYS A 130 -1.89 1.20 -6.06
CA LYS A 130 -2.15 2.53 -6.62
C LYS A 130 -3.65 2.75 -6.90
N GLY A 131 -4.36 1.69 -7.33
CA GLY A 131 -5.81 1.72 -7.49
C GLY A 131 -6.52 2.05 -6.18
N LEU A 132 -6.17 1.34 -5.10
CA LEU A 132 -6.73 1.56 -3.76
C LEU A 132 -6.50 3.00 -3.27
N LEU A 133 -5.26 3.50 -3.33
CA LEU A 133 -4.93 4.85 -2.83
C LEU A 133 -5.65 5.94 -3.63
N LYS A 134 -5.70 5.81 -4.97
CA LYS A 134 -6.47 6.73 -5.83
C LYS A 134 -7.98 6.65 -5.62
N GLY A 135 -8.48 5.50 -5.16
CA GLY A 135 -9.87 5.32 -4.75
C GLY A 135 -10.16 5.83 -3.33
N SER A 136 -9.25 6.61 -2.72
CA SER A 136 -9.36 7.14 -1.36
C SER A 136 -9.50 6.06 -0.29
N TRP A 137 -8.96 4.85 -0.51
CA TRP A 137 -8.99 3.78 0.49
C TRP A 137 -8.01 4.00 1.63
N GLY A 138 -7.03 4.91 1.51
CA GLY A 138 -6.02 5.15 2.54
C GLY A 138 -6.60 5.41 3.93
N GLY A 139 -6.21 4.62 4.92
CA GLY A 139 -6.56 4.83 6.33
C GLY A 139 -5.51 5.65 7.08
N ILE A 140 -5.73 5.85 8.37
CA ILE A 140 -4.83 6.51 9.30
C ILE A 140 -3.84 5.49 9.89
N ASP A 141 -2.56 5.77 9.67
CA ASP A 141 -1.43 5.01 10.21
C ASP A 141 -0.73 5.85 11.29
N GLY A 142 -1.15 5.64 12.54
CA GLY A 142 -0.75 6.49 13.66
C GLY A 142 -1.37 7.87 13.54
N GLN A 143 -0.59 8.84 13.07
CA GLN A 143 -1.04 10.23 12.85
C GLN A 143 -1.06 10.63 11.37
N ILE A 144 -0.71 9.72 10.45
CA ILE A 144 -0.52 10.03 9.03
C ILE A 144 -1.51 9.22 8.19
N GLU A 145 -2.22 9.87 7.28
CA GLU A 145 -3.05 9.17 6.29
C GLU A 145 -2.18 8.48 5.23
N VAL A 146 -2.49 7.23 4.92
CA VAL A 146 -1.78 6.48 3.88
C VAL A 146 -2.20 6.98 2.51
N CYS A 147 -1.30 7.63 1.77
CA CYS A 147 -1.53 8.07 0.39
C CYS A 147 -0.32 7.79 -0.52
N ASP A 148 -0.41 8.21 -1.78
CA ASP A 148 0.71 8.19 -2.75
C ASP A 148 1.28 9.60 -3.04
N GLU A 149 1.03 10.54 -2.13
CA GLU A 149 1.50 11.93 -2.18
C GLU A 149 2.39 12.23 -0.96
N PRO A 150 3.35 13.18 -1.09
CA PRO A 150 4.16 13.59 0.05
C PRO A 150 3.34 14.41 1.05
N LEU A 151 3.57 14.20 2.34
CA LEU A 151 3.08 15.07 3.40
C LEU A 151 4.05 16.25 3.57
N TRP A 152 3.64 17.41 3.08
CA TRP A 152 4.34 18.67 3.29
C TRP A 152 3.96 19.22 4.66
N LEU A 153 4.94 19.29 5.56
CA LEU A 153 4.75 19.93 6.86
C LEU A 153 4.82 21.45 6.71
N GLU A 154 4.08 22.19 7.52
CA GLU A 154 4.14 23.64 7.61
C GLU A 154 4.92 24.09 8.86
N ASP A 155 5.30 25.37 8.94
CA ASP A 155 5.94 25.92 10.16
C ASP A 155 4.90 26.21 11.25
N SER A 156 4.15 25.18 11.62
CA SER A 156 3.06 25.19 12.60
C SER A 156 3.45 24.41 13.87
N ALA A 157 2.72 24.65 14.98
CA ALA A 157 2.92 23.88 16.21
C ALA A 157 2.48 22.42 16.04
N GLU A 158 1.37 22.19 15.32
CA GLU A 158 0.81 20.86 15.08
C GLU A 158 1.77 19.98 14.26
N ASP A 159 2.37 20.53 13.20
CA ASP A 159 3.33 19.79 12.38
C ASP A 159 4.67 19.58 13.08
N LEU A 160 5.05 20.49 13.98
CA LEU A 160 6.24 20.31 14.82
C LEU A 160 6.05 19.13 15.78
N ASP A 161 4.87 19.02 16.41
CA ASP A 161 4.52 17.90 17.28
C ASP A 161 4.48 16.58 16.49
N LEU A 162 3.92 16.60 15.27
CA LEU A 162 3.94 15.44 14.37
C LEU A 162 5.37 15.04 14.01
N ALA A 163 6.22 16.00 13.62
CA ALA A 163 7.62 15.75 13.31
C ALA A 163 8.39 15.17 14.50
N GLU A 164 8.15 15.67 15.71
CA GLU A 164 8.73 15.12 16.94
C GLU A 164 8.32 13.66 17.15
N ALA A 165 7.02 13.35 16.98
CA ALA A 165 6.51 11.99 17.08
C ALA A 165 7.15 11.07 16.03
N ILE A 166 7.36 11.56 14.79
CA ILE A 166 8.03 10.81 13.73
C ILE A 166 9.48 10.47 14.12
N ILE A 167 10.26 11.47 14.54
CA ILE A 167 11.67 11.28 14.94
C ILE A 167 11.77 10.37 16.18
N SER A 168 10.79 10.42 17.07
CA SER A 168 10.71 9.56 18.27
C SER A 168 10.21 8.15 17.98
N GLY A 169 9.79 7.85 16.74
CA GLY A 169 9.32 6.53 16.33
C GLY A 169 7.87 6.20 16.74
N THR A 170 7.06 7.22 17.05
CA THR A 170 5.67 7.09 17.47
C THR A 170 4.66 7.71 16.50
N GLY A 171 5.14 8.30 15.39
CA GLY A 171 4.28 8.95 14.39
C GLY A 171 3.49 8.00 13.46
N SER A 172 3.99 6.78 13.27
CA SER A 172 3.37 5.73 12.44
C SER A 172 3.36 4.39 13.18
N GLN A 173 2.41 3.52 12.85
CA GLN A 173 2.24 2.20 13.45
C GLN A 173 2.62 1.06 12.48
N TRP A 174 2.37 1.20 11.18
CA TRP A 174 2.46 0.14 10.18
C TRP A 174 3.55 0.41 9.15
N LEU A 175 3.54 1.59 8.53
CA LEU A 175 4.42 1.91 7.42
C LEU A 175 5.67 2.67 7.91
N PRO A 176 6.86 2.35 7.38
CA PRO A 176 8.04 3.17 7.60
C PRO A 176 7.83 4.59 7.05
N ILE A 177 8.58 5.54 7.59
CA ILE A 177 8.56 6.93 7.16
C ILE A 177 9.90 7.27 6.50
N VAL A 178 9.83 7.80 5.28
CA VAL A 178 10.94 8.48 4.62
C VAL A 178 10.81 9.96 4.92
N TYR A 179 11.68 10.45 5.79
CA TYR A 179 11.68 11.84 6.25
C TYR A 179 12.71 12.68 5.47
N ILE A 180 12.26 13.76 4.84
CA ILE A 180 13.07 14.63 4.00
C ILE A 180 13.31 15.94 4.74
N SER A 181 14.52 16.09 5.30
CA SER A 181 14.92 17.32 5.97
C SER A 181 15.21 18.45 4.99
N ALA A 182 14.84 19.67 5.38
CA ALA A 182 15.13 20.88 4.64
C ALA A 182 16.59 21.30 4.82
N ILE A 183 17.19 21.86 3.76
CA ILE A 183 18.54 22.44 3.77
C ILE A 183 18.52 23.98 3.73
N GLY A 184 17.38 24.57 3.35
CA GLY A 184 17.11 26.00 3.28
C GLY A 184 15.64 26.30 3.60
N PHE A 185 15.09 27.40 3.09
CA PHE A 185 13.65 27.69 3.16
C PHE A 185 12.99 27.13 1.90
N GLU A 186 12.04 26.19 2.03
CA GLU A 186 11.45 25.46 0.91
C GLU A 186 12.51 24.87 -0.04
N GLU A 187 13.62 24.39 0.55
CA GLU A 187 14.77 23.89 -0.20
C GLU A 187 15.21 22.55 0.37
N TRP A 188 15.33 21.56 -0.51
CA TRP A 188 15.72 20.19 -0.21
C TRP A 188 16.81 19.71 -1.17
N ARG A 189 17.44 18.58 -0.82
CA ARG A 189 18.42 17.93 -1.72
C ARG A 189 17.79 17.31 -2.96
N LEU A 190 16.51 16.96 -2.89
CA LEU A 190 15.69 16.47 -3.98
C LEU A 190 14.83 17.63 -4.48
N SER A 191 14.58 17.69 -5.79
CA SER A 191 13.56 18.59 -6.34
C SER A 191 12.14 18.13 -5.95
N GLU A 192 11.18 19.04 -5.93
CA GLU A 192 9.78 18.72 -5.62
C GLU A 192 9.25 17.55 -6.47
N ASN A 193 9.48 17.57 -7.78
CA ASN A 193 9.06 16.48 -8.67
C ASN A 193 9.76 15.13 -8.36
N GLU A 194 10.99 15.13 -7.84
CA GLU A 194 11.64 13.91 -7.36
C GLU A 194 11.00 13.40 -6.07
N ILE A 195 10.58 14.31 -5.18
CA ILE A 195 9.88 14.00 -3.93
C ILE A 195 8.49 13.43 -4.23
N GLU A 196 7.72 14.07 -5.10
CA GLU A 196 6.41 13.60 -5.55
C GLU A 196 6.51 12.22 -6.19
N LYS A 197 7.51 12.02 -7.07
CA LYS A 197 7.75 10.71 -7.68
C LYS A 197 8.13 9.65 -6.63
N LEU A 198 8.93 10.02 -5.64
CA LEU A 198 9.32 9.12 -4.54
C LEU A 198 8.08 8.70 -3.73
N ALA A 199 7.21 9.64 -3.37
CA ALA A 199 5.96 9.34 -2.68
C ALA A 199 5.04 8.45 -3.52
N TYR A 200 4.92 8.74 -4.82
CA TYR A 200 4.12 7.94 -5.75
C TYR A 200 4.62 6.49 -5.88
N ASP A 201 5.94 6.30 -5.91
CA ASP A 201 6.55 4.98 -5.97
C ASP A 201 6.41 4.22 -4.64
N LEU A 202 6.47 4.93 -3.51
CA LEU A 202 6.38 4.37 -2.16
C LEU A 202 4.97 4.29 -1.57
N GLY A 203 3.93 4.88 -2.18
CA GLY A 203 2.58 4.91 -1.58
C GLY A 203 2.05 3.54 -1.16
N GLY A 204 1.59 3.39 0.07
CA GLY A 204 1.19 2.09 0.64
C GLY A 204 2.35 1.13 0.92
N VAL A 205 3.60 1.62 0.93
CA VAL A 205 4.83 0.93 1.36
C VAL A 205 5.59 1.77 2.38
N ALA A 206 5.60 3.10 2.22
CA ALA A 206 6.16 4.05 3.17
C ALA A 206 5.42 5.40 3.04
N HIS A 207 5.40 6.17 4.13
CA HIS A 207 5.04 7.58 4.08
C HIS A 207 6.25 8.41 3.63
N VAL A 208 6.01 9.49 2.91
CA VAL A 208 7.05 10.48 2.59
C VAL A 208 6.65 11.79 3.24
N VAL A 209 7.47 12.26 4.18
CA VAL A 209 7.20 13.48 4.97
C VAL A 209 8.32 14.48 4.72
N VAL A 210 7.95 15.75 4.53
CA VAL A 210 8.87 16.79 4.05
C VAL A 210 8.84 18.00 4.98
N GLU A 211 10.00 18.39 5.53
CA GLU A 211 10.12 19.60 6.36
C GLU A 211 9.95 20.88 5.52
N PRO A 212 9.34 21.95 6.04
CA PRO A 212 9.17 23.20 5.29
C PRO A 212 10.48 24.01 5.17
N SER A 213 11.32 23.99 6.21
CA SER A 213 12.49 24.87 6.25
C SER A 213 13.55 24.42 7.25
N ARG A 214 14.77 24.92 7.06
CA ARG A 214 15.89 24.70 7.99
C ARG A 214 15.62 25.27 9.38
N THR A 215 14.84 26.35 9.50
CA THR A 215 14.41 26.90 10.79
C THR A 215 13.55 25.90 11.54
N PHE A 216 12.64 25.22 10.84
CA PHE A 216 11.84 24.14 11.40
C PHE A 216 12.73 23.00 11.91
N SER A 217 13.77 22.60 11.17
CA SER A 217 14.69 21.55 11.62
C SER A 217 15.43 21.90 12.92
N PHE A 218 15.71 23.18 13.16
CA PHE A 218 16.29 23.63 14.44
C PHE A 218 15.27 23.60 15.58
N LYS A 219 14.02 24.03 15.35
CA LYS A 219 12.95 23.87 16.34
C LYS A 219 12.75 22.40 16.69
N LEU A 220 12.71 21.53 15.67
CA LEU A 220 12.58 20.08 15.84
C LEU A 220 13.75 19.51 16.66
N ARG A 221 14.98 19.98 16.44
CA ARG A 221 16.14 19.54 17.23
C ARG A 221 15.94 19.86 18.72
N ASP A 222 15.44 21.04 19.02
CA ASP A 222 15.29 21.52 20.39
C ASP A 222 14.19 20.76 21.15
N VAL A 223 13.12 20.33 20.47
CA VAL A 223 12.05 19.48 21.08
C VAL A 223 12.38 17.99 21.07
N SER A 224 13.17 17.50 20.12
CA SER A 224 13.52 16.06 20.00
C SER A 224 14.77 15.64 20.77
N ASP A 225 15.27 16.45 21.72
CA ASP A 225 16.54 16.24 22.43
C ASP A 225 17.74 15.98 21.50
N GLY A 226 17.75 16.61 20.33
CA GLY A 226 18.82 16.41 19.34
C GLY A 226 18.83 15.04 18.65
N LYS A 227 17.74 14.27 18.67
CA LYS A 227 17.64 12.99 17.95
C LYS A 227 17.54 13.14 16.44
N ASN A 228 17.28 14.35 15.93
CA ASN A 228 17.26 14.62 14.50
C ASN A 228 18.68 14.75 13.90
N ILE A 229 18.76 14.85 12.57
CA ILE A 229 20.04 14.91 11.83
C ILE A 229 20.91 16.13 12.19
N TYR A 230 20.33 17.14 12.84
CA TYR A 230 20.99 18.39 13.24
C TYR A 230 21.42 18.41 14.70
N GLY A 231 21.15 17.35 15.46
CA GLY A 231 21.48 17.25 16.88
C GLY A 231 22.86 16.66 17.18
N ALA A 232 23.79 16.67 16.22
CA ALA A 232 25.16 16.18 16.42
C ALA A 232 25.84 16.86 17.63
N ARG A 233 25.83 16.17 18.77
CA ARG A 233 26.70 16.33 19.93
C ARG A 233 26.90 14.99 20.61
#